data_AF-A0A7S4SDL9-F1
#
_entry.id   AF-A0A7S4SDL9-F1
#
_cell.length_a   1.000
_cell.length_b   1.000
_cell.length_c   1.000
_cell.angle_alpha   90.00
_cell.angle_beta   90.00
_cell.angle_gamma   90.00
#
_symmetry.space_group_name_H-M   'P 1'
#
loop_
_entity.id
_entity.type
_entity.pdbx_description
1 polymer ?
#
loop_
_entity_poly.entity_id
_entity_poly.type
_entity_poly.pdbx_seq_one_letter_code
_entity_poly.pdbx_strand_id
1 'polypeptide(L)'
;MAERPYRLPLPVEALQEQFAILHTGVQAAALGSLEVGGAHEVDRETSADTIFAIDKHVDPVIEAFFKKWAQDIPMVVIAEGLDEGGCPGQLGEGVRLFGCDRLADAQMVVIVDPIDGTRGLMYDKRPAWMLCGVARNARWPARLSDIDFAFMGELPTSKQGLVDCWWAGRGRGAHGERRNLYTGASRPLRPAPSSAANFDKGFAMLSKFFPFGKPLLCEVEHKLLDSMGLVSGAAVVFDDQYICTGGQLAELIHGRDRFNADLRCWAYSTLGEPQGLCVHPYDLASVLVAEEAGVIVTDPQGRPLDGPLDCTTGLDWVGYANAQLRELTEPKLQAALAACTGPAAALRLDCGSSDQEALGHAVRAFRKLDASGSGLVKREMLVDAMAHLFTATRPCFTSEDLGTILQAAGIPDDPNIDYMKLLHWIFGK
;
A
#
# COMPACT_ATOMS: atom_id res chain seq x y z
N MET A 1 -2.44 -2.86 -30.46
CA MET A 1 -3.63 -2.51 -29.65
C MET A 1 -4.79 -2.33 -30.60
N ALA A 2 -5.78 -3.22 -30.59
CA ALA A 2 -7.04 -2.99 -31.28
C ALA A 2 -7.77 -1.80 -30.62
N GLU A 3 -8.43 -0.95 -31.40
CA GLU A 3 -9.30 0.12 -30.90
C GLU A 3 -10.27 -0.47 -29.86
N ARG A 4 -10.36 0.13 -28.66
CA ARG A 4 -11.52 -0.04 -27.77
C ARG A 4 -12.58 0.97 -28.24
N PRO A 5 -13.59 0.63 -29.07
CA PRO A 5 -14.63 1.57 -29.45
C PRO A 5 -15.75 1.43 -28.41
N TYR A 6 -15.51 1.97 -27.22
CA TYR A 6 -16.52 2.13 -26.17
C TYR A 6 -15.99 3.25 -25.24
N ARG A 7 -16.41 4.51 -25.44
CA ARG A 7 -15.98 5.71 -24.67
C ARG A 7 -16.87 5.99 -23.46
N LEU A 8 -16.34 6.56 -22.39
CA LEU A 8 -17.16 7.06 -21.26
C LEU A 8 -18.34 7.94 -21.75
N PRO A 9 -19.46 7.99 -21.01
CA PRO A 9 -20.64 8.77 -21.42
C PRO A 9 -20.39 10.28 -21.44
N LEU A 10 -19.30 10.73 -20.81
CA LEU A 10 -18.87 12.13 -20.77
C LEU A 10 -17.43 12.28 -21.27
N PRO A 11 -17.09 13.44 -21.86
CA PRO A 11 -15.71 13.81 -22.15
C PRO A 11 -14.91 14.05 -20.85
N VAL A 12 -13.58 14.01 -20.97
CA VAL A 12 -12.64 14.16 -19.83
C VAL A 12 -12.87 15.48 -19.09
N GLU A 13 -13.13 16.56 -19.82
CA GLU A 13 -13.34 17.90 -19.26
C GLU A 13 -14.60 17.94 -18.39
N ALA A 14 -15.70 17.33 -18.85
CA ALA A 14 -16.94 17.27 -18.07
C ALA A 14 -16.79 16.39 -16.83
N LEU A 15 -16.04 15.29 -16.91
CA LEU A 15 -15.73 14.45 -15.74
C LEU A 15 -14.87 15.23 -14.73
N GLN A 16 -13.84 15.93 -15.20
CA GLN A 16 -12.99 16.77 -14.36
C GLN A 16 -13.79 17.84 -13.62
N GLU A 17 -14.72 18.53 -14.29
CA GLU A 17 -15.59 19.51 -13.65
C GLU A 17 -16.44 18.89 -12.54
N GLN A 18 -17.03 17.71 -12.78
CA GLN A 18 -17.84 17.00 -11.78
C GLN A 18 -17.01 16.63 -10.55
N PHE A 19 -15.81 16.06 -10.73
CA PHE A 19 -14.96 15.69 -9.59
C PHE A 19 -14.32 16.90 -8.89
N ALA A 20 -14.08 18.01 -9.58
CA ALA A 20 -13.64 19.25 -8.95
C ALA A 20 -14.74 19.86 -8.04
N ILE A 21 -16.02 19.73 -8.43
CA ILE A 21 -17.16 20.10 -7.59
C ILE A 21 -17.22 19.19 -6.36
N LEU A 22 -17.14 17.88 -6.55
CA LEU A 22 -17.15 16.92 -5.44
C LEU A 22 -15.99 17.20 -4.47
N HIS A 23 -14.76 17.34 -4.99
CA HIS A 23 -13.56 17.66 -4.22
C HIS A 23 -13.74 18.92 -3.38
N THR A 24 -14.31 19.99 -3.96
CA THR A 24 -14.54 21.24 -3.21
C THR A 24 -15.53 21.02 -2.05
N GLY A 25 -16.55 20.20 -2.26
CA GLY A 25 -17.49 19.82 -1.20
C GLY A 25 -16.83 19.00 -0.09
N VAL A 26 -16.09 17.96 -0.45
CA VAL A 26 -15.35 17.10 0.49
C VAL A 26 -14.30 17.89 1.27
N GLN A 27 -13.54 18.74 0.58
CA GLN A 27 -12.56 19.63 1.19
C GLN A 27 -13.18 20.57 2.23
N ALA A 28 -14.32 21.19 1.90
CA ALA A 28 -15.01 22.08 2.84
C ALA A 28 -15.54 21.32 4.06
N ALA A 29 -16.10 20.13 3.86
CA ALA A 29 -16.59 19.28 4.94
C ALA A 29 -15.45 18.82 5.87
N ALA A 30 -14.34 18.37 5.29
CA ALA A 30 -13.16 17.93 6.04
C ALA A 30 -12.55 19.08 6.87
N LEU A 31 -12.35 20.26 6.26
CA LEU A 31 -11.86 21.44 6.98
C LEU A 31 -12.82 21.88 8.09
N GLY A 32 -14.13 21.90 7.82
CA GLY A 32 -15.13 22.22 8.83
C GLY A 32 -15.11 21.26 10.03
N SER A 33 -14.85 19.96 9.80
CA SER A 33 -14.69 18.98 10.87
C SER A 33 -13.45 19.26 11.73
N LEU A 34 -12.33 19.65 11.12
CA LEU A 34 -11.12 20.03 11.86
C LEU A 34 -11.32 21.28 12.73
N GLU A 35 -12.12 22.25 12.27
CA GLU A 35 -12.42 23.48 13.02
C GLU A 35 -13.33 23.24 14.24
N VAL A 36 -14.30 22.31 14.13
CA VAL A 36 -15.22 21.98 15.23
C VAL A 36 -14.51 21.19 16.35
N GLY A 37 -13.44 20.45 16.01
CA GLY A 37 -12.74 19.56 16.92
C GLY A 37 -13.43 18.20 17.08
N GLY A 38 -12.71 17.20 17.58
CA GLY A 38 -13.23 15.83 17.76
C GLY A 38 -13.19 14.94 16.51
N ALA A 39 -12.55 15.39 15.42
CA ALA A 39 -12.42 14.64 14.16
C ALA A 39 -11.81 13.22 14.29
N HIS A 40 -11.11 12.94 15.39
CA HIS A 40 -10.45 11.66 15.69
C HIS A 40 -11.32 10.70 16.52
N GLU A 41 -12.53 11.10 16.90
CA GLU A 41 -13.46 10.22 17.63
C GLU A 41 -13.92 9.09 16.70
N VAL A 42 -13.84 7.85 17.20
CA VAL A 42 -14.27 6.65 16.47
C VAL A 42 -15.79 6.60 16.44
N ASP A 43 -16.37 6.46 15.24
CA ASP A 43 -17.82 6.34 15.05
C ASP A 43 -18.24 4.87 14.93
N ARG A 44 -17.56 4.08 14.08
CA ARG A 44 -17.81 2.63 13.90
C ARG A 44 -16.61 1.89 13.28
N GLU A 45 -16.50 0.58 13.51
CA GLU A 45 -15.52 -0.31 12.86
C GLU A 45 -16.18 -1.08 11.71
N THR A 46 -15.57 -1.10 10.51
CA THR A 46 -15.99 -1.94 9.37
C THR A 46 -15.04 -3.12 9.17
N SER A 47 -15.32 -3.98 8.18
CA SER A 47 -14.43 -5.12 7.89
C SER A 47 -13.11 -4.69 7.23
N ALA A 48 -13.06 -3.48 6.65
CA ALA A 48 -11.92 -2.93 5.91
C ALA A 48 -11.12 -1.85 6.68
N ASP A 49 -11.79 -0.87 7.32
CA ASP A 49 -11.14 0.16 8.16
C ASP A 49 -12.07 0.75 9.27
N THR A 50 -11.52 1.61 10.12
CA THR A 50 -12.22 2.36 11.17
C THR A 50 -12.76 3.68 10.62
N ILE A 51 -14.07 3.92 10.78
CA ILE A 51 -14.73 5.16 10.37
C ILE A 51 -14.70 6.17 11.52
N PHE A 52 -14.26 7.40 11.24
CA PHE A 52 -14.08 8.48 12.22
C PHE A 52 -15.13 9.59 12.04
N ALA A 53 -15.22 10.49 13.03
CA ALA A 53 -16.15 11.61 13.01
C ALA A 53 -15.98 12.55 11.79
N ILE A 54 -14.78 12.61 11.19
CA ILE A 54 -14.55 13.37 9.96
C ILE A 54 -15.31 12.79 8.76
N ASP A 55 -15.41 11.47 8.66
CA ASP A 55 -16.09 10.77 7.56
C ASP A 55 -17.60 11.03 7.60
N LYS A 56 -18.19 11.15 8.80
CA LYS A 56 -19.61 11.52 8.99
C LYS A 56 -20.00 12.85 8.36
N HIS A 57 -19.07 13.78 8.23
CA HIS A 57 -19.33 15.07 7.56
C HIS A 57 -19.16 14.97 6.04
N VAL A 58 -18.39 14.01 5.55
CA VAL A 58 -18.07 13.81 4.13
C VAL A 58 -19.09 12.90 3.45
N ASP A 59 -19.56 11.83 4.10
CA ASP A 59 -20.50 10.86 3.52
C ASP A 59 -21.79 11.51 2.98
N PRO A 60 -22.45 12.46 3.68
CA PRO A 60 -23.64 13.13 3.15
C PRO A 60 -23.35 13.96 1.90
N VAL A 61 -22.13 14.51 1.78
CA VAL A 61 -21.71 15.28 0.60
C VAL A 61 -21.56 14.35 -0.60
N ILE A 62 -20.89 13.22 -0.42
CA ILE A 62 -20.73 12.16 -1.43
C ILE A 62 -22.10 11.67 -1.89
N GLU A 63 -22.97 11.31 -0.95
CA GLU A 63 -24.29 10.76 -1.27
C GLU A 63 -25.17 11.78 -2.02
N ALA A 64 -25.21 13.03 -1.54
CA ALA A 64 -26.00 14.09 -2.18
C ALA A 64 -25.48 14.41 -3.60
N PHE A 65 -24.16 14.43 -3.77
CA PHE A 65 -23.52 14.65 -5.07
C PHE A 65 -23.90 13.56 -6.07
N PHE A 66 -23.72 12.29 -5.72
CA PHE A 66 -24.04 11.18 -6.62
C PHE A 66 -25.54 11.02 -6.86
N LYS A 67 -26.41 11.28 -5.87
CA LYS A 67 -27.87 11.36 -6.07
C LYS A 67 -28.24 12.41 -7.13
N LYS A 68 -27.56 13.56 -7.12
CA LYS A 68 -27.81 14.63 -8.08
C LYS A 68 -27.28 14.26 -9.47
N TRP A 69 -26.02 13.84 -9.57
CA TRP A 69 -25.40 13.51 -10.85
C TRP A 69 -26.10 12.33 -11.55
N ALA A 70 -26.57 11.36 -10.78
CA ALA A 70 -27.25 10.19 -11.33
C ALA A 70 -28.65 10.48 -11.92
N GLN A 71 -29.19 11.69 -11.76
CA GLN A 71 -30.39 12.13 -12.48
C GLN A 71 -30.13 12.20 -14.00
N ASP A 72 -28.89 12.50 -14.39
CA ASP A 72 -28.49 12.60 -15.80
C ASP A 72 -27.85 11.30 -16.29
N ILE A 73 -27.01 10.67 -15.45
CA ILE A 73 -26.24 9.47 -15.83
C ILE A 73 -26.31 8.44 -14.71
N PRO A 74 -27.15 7.39 -14.83
CA PRO A 74 -27.17 6.30 -13.88
C PRO A 74 -25.80 5.62 -13.75
N MET A 75 -25.41 5.28 -12.52
CA MET A 75 -24.07 4.76 -12.23
C MET A 75 -24.07 3.82 -11.02
N VAL A 76 -23.02 3.02 -10.93
CA VAL A 76 -22.65 2.31 -9.69
C VAL A 76 -21.45 3.02 -9.07
N VAL A 77 -21.50 3.28 -7.77
CA VAL A 77 -20.44 3.91 -7.00
C VAL A 77 -19.90 2.89 -6.00
N ILE A 78 -18.58 2.81 -5.91
CA ILE A 78 -17.81 1.97 -4.99
C ILE A 78 -17.04 2.92 -4.09
N ALA A 79 -17.36 2.96 -2.80
CA ALA A 79 -16.61 3.73 -1.81
C ALA A 79 -16.78 3.12 -0.42
N GLU A 80 -15.75 3.23 0.40
CA GLU A 80 -15.84 2.88 1.81
C GLU A 80 -16.95 3.69 2.50
N GLY A 81 -17.70 3.06 3.42
CA GLY A 81 -18.75 3.73 4.20
C GLY A 81 -20.13 3.84 3.54
N LEU A 82 -20.29 3.48 2.25
CA LEU A 82 -21.57 3.54 1.53
C LEU A 82 -22.56 2.40 1.83
N ASP A 83 -22.31 1.59 2.87
CA ASP A 83 -23.07 0.36 3.19
C ASP A 83 -24.53 0.60 3.59
N GLU A 84 -24.86 1.81 4.03
CA GLU A 84 -26.21 2.17 4.46
C GLU A 84 -27.02 2.79 3.31
N GLY A 85 -27.81 1.97 2.61
CA GLY A 85 -28.96 2.47 1.84
C GLY A 85 -29.09 2.11 0.35
N GLY A 86 -28.55 0.99 -0.13
CA GLY A 86 -28.83 0.49 -1.49
C GLY A 86 -28.57 -1.00 -1.69
N CYS A 87 -29.57 -1.74 -2.17
CA CYS A 87 -29.60 -3.19 -2.45
C CYS A 87 -28.84 -4.10 -1.46
N PRO A 88 -29.46 -4.49 -0.32
CA PRO A 88 -28.85 -5.39 0.65
C PRO A 88 -28.32 -6.67 -0.01
N GLY A 89 -27.01 -6.88 0.03
CA GLY A 89 -26.37 -8.19 -0.11
C GLY A 89 -26.10 -8.74 -1.53
N GLN A 90 -26.31 -7.98 -2.62
CA GLN A 90 -26.09 -8.51 -3.98
C GLN A 90 -24.79 -8.05 -4.68
N LEU A 91 -24.22 -6.91 -4.33
CA LEU A 91 -23.10 -6.32 -5.08
C LEU A 91 -21.75 -6.26 -4.34
N GLY A 92 -21.75 -6.48 -3.03
CA GLY A 92 -20.56 -6.38 -2.18
C GLY A 92 -20.60 -5.18 -1.23
N GLU A 93 -19.69 -5.16 -0.26
CA GLU A 93 -19.48 -4.05 0.68
C GLU A 93 -18.99 -2.80 -0.06
N GLY A 94 -19.48 -1.62 0.36
CA GLY A 94 -19.14 -0.33 -0.22
C GLY A 94 -19.71 -0.06 -1.62
N VAL A 95 -20.64 -0.89 -2.13
CA VAL A 95 -21.20 -0.75 -3.49
C VAL A 95 -22.64 -0.24 -3.48
N ARG A 96 -22.91 0.82 -4.23
CA ARG A 96 -24.25 1.42 -4.33
C ARG A 96 -24.64 1.86 -5.74
N LEU A 97 -25.89 1.58 -6.12
CA LEU A 97 -26.48 2.09 -7.36
C LEU A 97 -27.12 3.46 -7.15
N PHE A 98 -26.89 4.37 -8.09
CA PHE A 98 -27.53 5.68 -8.15
C PHE A 98 -28.23 5.87 -9.50
N GLY A 99 -29.46 6.37 -9.48
CA GLY A 99 -30.26 6.64 -10.69
C GLY A 99 -30.76 5.39 -11.43
N CYS A 100 -30.54 4.18 -10.88
CA CYS A 100 -31.03 2.91 -11.42
C CYS A 100 -31.15 1.84 -10.33
N ASP A 101 -31.95 0.80 -10.58
CA ASP A 101 -32.20 -0.31 -9.64
C ASP A 101 -31.40 -1.58 -9.97
N ARG A 102 -30.85 -1.67 -11.19
CA ARG A 102 -30.08 -2.84 -11.66
C ARG A 102 -28.72 -2.40 -12.12
N LEU A 103 -27.70 -3.17 -11.78
CA LEU A 103 -26.33 -2.93 -12.24
C LEU A 103 -26.24 -2.82 -13.77
N ALA A 104 -27.00 -3.61 -14.52
CA ALA A 104 -27.01 -3.57 -15.98
C ALA A 104 -27.51 -2.25 -16.58
N ASP A 105 -28.25 -1.44 -15.80
CA ASP A 105 -28.79 -0.14 -16.24
C ASP A 105 -27.82 1.01 -15.93
N ALA A 106 -26.79 0.78 -15.10
CA ALA A 106 -25.74 1.76 -14.83
C ALA A 106 -24.84 1.95 -16.06
N GLN A 107 -24.53 3.19 -16.42
CA GLN A 107 -23.70 3.51 -17.60
C GLN A 107 -22.20 3.52 -17.28
N MET A 108 -21.84 3.75 -16.02
CA MET A 108 -20.46 3.84 -15.55
C MET A 108 -20.30 3.26 -14.14
N VAL A 109 -19.07 2.84 -13.84
CA VAL A 109 -18.59 2.46 -12.52
C VAL A 109 -17.69 3.58 -12.03
N VAL A 110 -17.98 4.11 -10.85
CA VAL A 110 -17.15 5.12 -10.17
C VAL A 110 -16.60 4.48 -8.90
N ILE A 111 -15.29 4.51 -8.70
CA ILE A 111 -14.66 4.16 -7.44
C ILE A 111 -14.10 5.41 -6.78
N VAL A 112 -14.34 5.59 -5.49
CA VAL A 112 -13.94 6.78 -4.74
C VAL A 112 -13.36 6.38 -3.39
N ASP A 113 -12.21 6.96 -3.07
CA ASP A 113 -11.79 7.16 -1.68
C ASP A 113 -12.08 8.63 -1.32
N PRO A 114 -13.06 8.90 -0.43
CA PRO A 114 -13.37 10.26 -0.03
C PRO A 114 -12.21 10.94 0.70
N ILE A 115 -11.45 10.20 1.51
CA ILE A 115 -10.34 10.71 2.33
C ILE A 115 -9.23 9.65 2.47
N ASP A 116 -8.40 9.50 1.44
CA ASP A 116 -7.16 8.73 1.56
C ASP A 116 -6.20 9.47 2.49
N GLY A 117 -5.99 8.92 3.68
CA GLY A 117 -5.19 9.53 4.73
C GLY A 117 -5.98 10.15 5.88
N THR A 118 -7.22 9.70 6.14
CA THR A 118 -8.08 10.11 7.27
C THR A 118 -7.31 10.31 8.56
N ARG A 119 -6.46 9.34 8.95
CA ARG A 119 -5.65 9.40 10.18
C ARG A 119 -4.67 10.58 10.19
N GLY A 120 -4.04 10.90 9.06
CA GLY A 120 -3.13 12.04 8.96
C GLY A 120 -3.87 13.37 9.07
N LEU A 121 -5.02 13.45 8.40
CA LEU A 121 -5.83 14.66 8.34
C LEU A 121 -6.54 14.94 9.68
N MET A 122 -7.12 13.94 10.34
CA MET A 122 -7.87 14.13 11.59
C MET A 122 -7.01 14.65 12.76
N TYR A 123 -5.69 14.43 12.70
CA TYR A 123 -4.71 15.00 13.63
C TYR A 123 -4.06 16.28 13.11
N ASP A 124 -4.54 16.82 11.99
CA ASP A 124 -4.00 18.01 11.31
C ASP A 124 -2.49 17.87 10.99
N LYS A 125 -2.03 16.63 10.78
CA LYS A 125 -0.61 16.28 10.73
C LYS A 125 -0.05 16.43 9.33
N ARG A 126 -0.75 15.90 8.34
CA ARG A 126 -0.40 15.94 6.92
C ARG A 126 -1.69 15.99 6.08
N PRO A 127 -1.64 16.55 4.87
CA PRO A 127 -2.76 16.51 3.94
C PRO A 127 -3.16 15.07 3.62
N ALA A 128 -4.44 14.91 3.31
CA ALA A 128 -5.01 13.71 2.73
C ALA A 128 -5.37 13.98 1.26
N TRP A 129 -5.96 13.00 0.58
CA TRP A 129 -6.37 13.14 -0.81
C TRP A 129 -7.74 12.51 -1.04
N MET A 130 -8.59 13.15 -1.84
CA MET A 130 -9.77 12.48 -2.40
C MET A 130 -9.33 11.80 -3.71
N LEU A 131 -9.61 10.51 -3.87
CA LEU A 131 -9.19 9.72 -5.03
C LEU A 131 -10.39 9.19 -5.77
N CYS A 132 -10.43 9.35 -7.09
CA CYS A 132 -11.54 8.90 -7.93
C CYS A 132 -11.06 8.22 -9.20
N GLY A 133 -11.72 7.14 -9.56
CA GLY A 133 -11.57 6.43 -10.83
C GLY A 133 -12.93 6.19 -11.48
N VAL A 134 -13.00 6.36 -12.80
CA VAL A 134 -14.22 6.10 -13.58
C VAL A 134 -13.92 5.12 -14.69
N ALA A 135 -14.68 4.03 -14.68
CA ALA A 135 -14.67 3.01 -15.71
C ALA A 135 -16.04 2.92 -16.38
N ARG A 136 -16.06 2.37 -17.59
CA ARG A 136 -17.32 1.96 -18.21
C ARG A 136 -17.89 0.75 -17.48
N ASN A 137 -19.21 0.69 -17.33
CA ASN A 137 -19.88 -0.52 -16.85
C ASN A 137 -19.98 -1.56 -17.99
N ALA A 138 -18.85 -2.18 -18.32
CA ALA A 138 -18.74 -3.20 -19.38
C ALA A 138 -18.60 -4.63 -18.82
N ARG A 139 -18.16 -4.75 -17.57
CA ARG A 139 -18.03 -6.01 -16.83
C ARG A 139 -18.16 -5.75 -15.32
N TRP A 140 -18.48 -6.80 -14.57
CA TRP A 140 -18.56 -6.73 -13.11
C TRP A 140 -17.79 -7.88 -12.45
N PRO A 141 -16.97 -7.60 -11.42
CA PRO A 141 -16.50 -6.26 -11.06
C PRO A 141 -15.67 -5.65 -12.20
N ALA A 142 -15.69 -4.32 -12.32
CA ALA A 142 -14.70 -3.61 -13.13
C ALA A 142 -13.31 -3.79 -12.50
N ARG A 143 -12.24 -3.41 -13.19
CA ARG A 143 -10.86 -3.50 -12.69
C ARG A 143 -10.14 -2.17 -12.81
N LEU A 144 -9.01 -2.01 -12.13
CA LEU A 144 -8.17 -0.81 -12.25
C LEU A 144 -7.79 -0.51 -13.72
N SER A 145 -7.54 -1.54 -14.54
CA SER A 145 -7.27 -1.39 -15.98
C SER A 145 -8.46 -0.94 -16.84
N ASP A 146 -9.68 -0.91 -16.28
CA ASP A 146 -10.87 -0.38 -16.95
C ASP A 146 -11.10 1.11 -16.69
N ILE A 147 -10.37 1.69 -15.74
CA ILE A 147 -10.46 3.12 -15.45
C ILE A 147 -10.01 3.88 -16.70
N ASP A 148 -10.89 4.70 -17.25
CA ASP A 148 -10.64 5.52 -18.45
C ASP A 148 -10.50 7.00 -18.10
N PHE A 149 -10.91 7.39 -16.88
CA PHE A 149 -10.71 8.72 -16.31
C PHE A 149 -10.40 8.60 -14.82
N ALA A 150 -9.48 9.41 -14.33
CA ALA A 150 -9.16 9.50 -12.91
C ALA A 150 -8.95 10.95 -12.45
N PHE A 151 -9.24 11.19 -11.19
CA PHE A 151 -9.06 12.47 -10.51
C PHE A 151 -8.49 12.23 -9.11
N MET A 152 -7.59 13.09 -8.66
CA MET A 152 -7.17 13.17 -7.26
C MET A 152 -7.04 14.62 -6.83
N GLY A 153 -7.55 14.96 -5.66
CA GLY A 153 -7.53 16.32 -5.14
C GLY A 153 -7.07 16.37 -3.69
N GLU A 154 -6.14 17.26 -3.38
CA GLU A 154 -5.54 17.39 -2.06
C GLU A 154 -6.56 17.94 -1.05
N LEU A 155 -6.59 17.32 0.12
CA LEU A 155 -7.38 17.71 1.29
C LEU A 155 -6.42 18.34 2.31
N PRO A 156 -6.46 19.67 2.48
CA PRO A 156 -5.45 20.44 3.21
C PRO A 156 -5.56 20.26 4.72
N THR A 157 -4.42 20.40 5.41
CA THR A 157 -4.39 20.72 6.85
C THR A 157 -4.94 22.12 7.11
N SER A 158 -5.33 22.42 8.35
CA SER A 158 -5.90 23.71 8.78
C SER A 158 -5.00 24.92 8.46
N LYS A 159 -3.68 24.69 8.43
CA LYS A 159 -2.66 25.72 8.14
C LYS A 159 -2.30 25.86 6.65
N GLN A 160 -2.81 24.98 5.80
CA GLN A 160 -2.39 24.90 4.40
C GLN A 160 -3.21 25.83 3.50
N GLY A 161 -2.53 26.72 2.79
CA GLY A 161 -3.16 27.72 1.92
C GLY A 161 -3.21 27.37 0.43
N LEU A 162 -2.52 26.31 0.02
CA LEU A 162 -2.41 25.88 -1.38
C LEU A 162 -2.81 24.41 -1.47
N VAL A 163 -3.59 24.06 -2.48
CA VAL A 163 -4.01 22.67 -2.74
C VAL A 163 -3.81 22.32 -4.19
N ASP A 164 -3.40 21.08 -4.42
CA ASP A 164 -3.18 20.55 -5.76
C ASP A 164 -4.27 19.56 -6.15
N CYS A 165 -4.69 19.63 -7.41
CA CYS A 165 -5.56 18.63 -8.04
C CYS A 165 -4.87 18.10 -9.30
N TRP A 166 -5.07 16.82 -9.57
CA TRP A 166 -4.57 16.14 -10.75
C TRP A 166 -5.69 15.31 -11.39
N TRP A 167 -5.67 15.20 -12.71
CA TRP A 167 -6.61 14.34 -13.43
C TRP A 167 -6.00 13.84 -14.73
N ALA A 168 -6.54 12.75 -15.23
CA ALA A 168 -6.16 12.21 -16.52
C ALA A 168 -7.31 11.45 -17.16
N GLY A 169 -7.38 11.53 -18.49
CA GLY A 169 -8.09 10.55 -19.31
C GLY A 169 -7.08 9.60 -19.94
N ARG A 170 -7.43 8.33 -20.09
CA ARG A 170 -6.51 7.33 -20.66
C ARG A 170 -6.02 7.73 -22.05
N GLY A 171 -4.71 7.72 -22.25
CA GLY A 171 -4.00 8.14 -23.46
C GLY A 171 -4.07 9.63 -23.75
N ARG A 172 -4.37 10.48 -22.76
CA ARG A 172 -4.51 11.94 -22.92
C ARG A 172 -3.45 12.74 -22.16
N GLY A 173 -2.59 12.07 -21.39
CA GLY A 173 -1.66 12.70 -20.48
C GLY A 173 -2.34 13.17 -19.20
N ALA A 174 -1.54 13.36 -18.15
CA ALA A 174 -2.00 13.93 -16.90
C ALA A 174 -1.94 15.46 -16.91
N HIS A 175 -2.88 16.06 -16.19
CA HIS A 175 -3.04 17.50 -16.02
C HIS A 175 -3.13 17.81 -14.54
N GLY A 176 -2.76 19.04 -14.17
CA GLY A 176 -2.89 19.48 -12.80
C GLY A 176 -3.22 20.95 -12.67
N GLU A 177 -3.67 21.30 -11.48
CA GLU A 177 -4.05 22.64 -11.08
C GLU A 177 -3.66 22.87 -9.62
N ARG A 178 -3.13 24.06 -9.31
CA ARG A 178 -2.92 24.52 -7.94
C ARG A 178 -3.86 25.67 -7.63
N ARG A 179 -4.68 25.50 -6.61
CA ARG A 179 -5.58 26.52 -6.09
C ARG A 179 -5.05 27.13 -4.80
N ASN A 180 -5.17 28.46 -4.69
CA ASN A 180 -4.94 29.18 -3.45
C ASN A 180 -6.28 29.36 -2.72
N LEU A 181 -6.39 28.80 -1.52
CA LEU A 181 -7.64 28.76 -0.76
C LEU A 181 -8.06 30.14 -0.23
N TYR A 182 -7.11 31.04 0.01
CA TYR A 182 -7.41 32.38 0.55
C TYR A 182 -7.91 33.35 -0.53
N THR A 183 -7.42 33.19 -1.76
CA THR A 183 -7.71 34.13 -2.86
C THR A 183 -8.66 33.55 -3.91
N GLY A 184 -8.86 32.23 -3.92
CA GLY A 184 -9.53 31.51 -4.99
C GLY A 184 -8.75 31.45 -6.30
N ALA A 185 -7.55 32.05 -6.36
CA ALA A 185 -6.74 32.06 -7.56
C ALA A 185 -6.25 30.66 -7.90
N SER A 186 -6.21 30.35 -9.19
CA SER A 186 -5.78 29.06 -9.69
C SER A 186 -4.69 29.20 -10.76
N ARG A 187 -3.78 28.22 -10.83
CA ARG A 187 -2.78 28.13 -11.89
C ARG A 187 -2.56 26.67 -12.33
N PRO A 188 -2.28 26.44 -13.62
CA PRO A 188 -1.92 25.11 -14.10
C PRO A 188 -0.66 24.55 -13.41
N LEU A 189 -0.68 23.25 -13.14
CA LEU A 189 0.49 22.45 -12.79
C LEU A 189 0.77 21.43 -13.91
N ARG A 190 2.05 21.20 -14.17
CA ARG A 190 2.50 20.17 -15.12
C ARG A 190 3.07 19.00 -14.32
N PRO A 191 2.64 17.76 -14.60
CA PRO A 191 3.32 16.58 -14.08
C PRO A 191 4.79 16.62 -14.47
N ALA A 192 5.67 16.26 -13.54
CA ALA A 192 7.10 16.22 -13.76
C ALA A 192 7.76 15.13 -12.91
N PRO A 193 7.49 13.84 -13.17
CA PRO A 193 8.19 12.76 -12.47
C PRO A 193 9.71 12.91 -12.56
N SER A 194 10.41 12.38 -11.55
CA SER A 194 11.85 12.54 -11.43
C SER A 194 12.55 11.95 -12.65
N SER A 195 13.47 12.71 -13.25
CA SER A 195 14.34 12.23 -14.33
C SER A 195 15.67 11.63 -13.82
N ALA A 196 15.81 11.44 -12.51
CA ALA A 196 17.03 10.92 -11.91
C ALA A 196 17.26 9.44 -12.30
N ALA A 197 18.52 9.06 -12.51
CA ALA A 197 18.92 7.70 -12.87
C ALA A 197 19.30 6.82 -11.66
N ASN A 198 19.31 7.41 -10.45
CA ASN A 198 19.73 6.75 -9.21
C ASN A 198 18.96 7.34 -8.01
N PHE A 199 19.29 6.89 -6.79
CA PHE A 199 18.63 7.34 -5.55
C PHE A 199 19.45 8.34 -4.72
N ASP A 200 20.60 8.80 -5.21
CA ASP A 200 21.48 9.70 -4.47
C ASP A 200 20.75 10.97 -4.04
N LYS A 201 20.70 11.21 -2.72
CA LYS A 201 20.07 12.39 -2.10
C LYS A 201 18.60 12.58 -2.50
N GLY A 202 17.93 11.52 -2.94
CA GLY A 202 16.52 11.51 -3.30
C GLY A 202 15.67 10.86 -2.22
N PHE A 203 14.36 10.90 -2.44
CA PHE A 203 13.39 10.20 -1.61
C PHE A 203 13.00 8.87 -2.26
N ALA A 204 13.03 7.82 -1.48
CA ALA A 204 12.46 6.53 -1.83
C ALA A 204 11.99 5.84 -0.57
N MET A 205 10.80 5.24 -0.61
CA MET A 205 10.20 4.63 0.57
C MET A 205 9.58 3.26 0.30
N LEU A 206 9.57 2.45 1.34
CA LEU A 206 8.77 1.24 1.45
C LEU A 206 7.85 1.41 2.67
N SER A 207 6.52 1.36 2.44
CA SER A 207 5.49 1.59 3.46
C SER A 207 5.62 0.61 4.62
N LYS A 208 5.83 1.13 5.84
CA LYS A 208 6.03 0.35 7.09
C LYS A 208 5.49 1.10 8.32
N PHE A 209 4.21 1.46 8.23
CA PHE A 209 3.51 2.32 9.21
C PHE A 209 3.23 1.62 10.55
N PHE A 210 2.91 0.33 10.52
CA PHE A 210 2.49 -0.44 11.69
C PHE A 210 3.66 -1.18 12.34
N PRO A 211 3.59 -1.49 13.65
CA PRO A 211 4.57 -2.38 14.28
C PRO A 211 4.59 -3.78 13.67
N PHE A 212 3.42 -4.33 13.32
CA PHE A 212 3.30 -5.62 12.66
C PHE A 212 3.89 -5.57 11.23
N GLY A 213 4.62 -6.61 10.83
CA GLY A 213 5.24 -6.69 9.50
C GLY A 213 6.43 -5.75 9.28
N LYS A 214 6.61 -4.72 10.11
CA LYS A 214 7.70 -3.74 9.98
C LYS A 214 9.10 -4.33 10.03
N PRO A 215 9.44 -5.29 10.92
CA PRO A 215 10.76 -5.93 10.88
C PRO A 215 11.05 -6.57 9.52
N LEU A 216 10.07 -7.30 8.96
CA LEU A 216 10.19 -7.95 7.65
C LEU A 216 10.33 -6.92 6.52
N LEU A 217 9.50 -5.88 6.51
CA LEU A 217 9.53 -4.81 5.51
C LEU A 217 10.84 -4.00 5.58
N CYS A 218 11.36 -3.73 6.79
CA CYS A 218 12.68 -3.14 7.00
C CYS A 218 13.80 -4.05 6.46
N GLU A 219 13.69 -5.38 6.63
CA GLU A 219 14.68 -6.30 6.07
C GLU A 219 14.66 -6.28 4.54
N VAL A 220 13.48 -6.26 3.91
CA VAL A 220 13.35 -6.12 2.44
C VAL A 220 13.98 -4.81 1.97
N GLU A 221 13.63 -3.68 2.61
CA GLU A 221 14.20 -2.37 2.29
C GLU A 221 15.73 -2.35 2.45
N HIS A 222 16.24 -2.92 3.55
CA HIS A 222 17.67 -3.00 3.78
C HIS A 222 18.38 -3.80 2.68
N LYS A 223 17.88 -5.01 2.33
CA LYS A 223 18.45 -5.82 1.25
C LYS A 223 18.40 -5.08 -0.10
N LEU A 224 17.29 -4.39 -0.38
CA LEU A 224 17.13 -3.60 -1.59
C LEU A 224 18.19 -2.50 -1.69
N LEU A 225 18.30 -1.66 -0.66
CA LEU A 225 19.24 -0.54 -0.63
C LEU A 225 20.70 -1.01 -0.58
N ASP A 226 20.99 -2.09 0.16
CA ASP A 226 22.34 -2.66 0.24
C ASP A 226 22.81 -3.20 -1.12
N SER A 227 21.92 -3.88 -1.85
CA SER A 227 22.21 -4.35 -3.20
C SER A 227 22.47 -3.22 -4.21
N MET A 228 22.15 -1.97 -3.86
CA MET A 228 22.46 -0.76 -4.63
C MET A 228 23.67 0.01 -4.06
N GLY A 229 24.27 -0.43 -2.95
CA GLY A 229 25.35 0.26 -2.27
C GLY A 229 24.90 1.52 -1.52
N LEU A 230 23.63 1.60 -1.13
CA LEU A 230 23.01 2.80 -0.55
C LEU A 230 22.88 2.76 0.99
N VAL A 231 23.36 1.69 1.63
CA VAL A 231 23.35 1.55 3.10
C VAL A 231 24.56 2.24 3.76
N SER A 232 25.68 2.40 3.05
CA SER A 232 26.90 3.01 3.59
C SER A 232 27.47 4.09 2.68
N GLY A 233 27.89 5.22 3.27
CA GLY A 233 28.50 6.35 2.54
C GLY A 233 27.71 7.66 2.62
N ALA A 234 28.19 8.69 1.91
CA ALA A 234 27.65 10.06 1.95
C ALA A 234 26.42 10.28 1.03
N ALA A 235 25.97 9.25 0.32
CA ALA A 235 24.77 9.26 -0.52
C ALA A 235 23.64 8.52 0.20
N VAL A 236 22.97 9.21 1.12
CA VAL A 236 21.85 8.65 1.89
C VAL A 236 20.56 8.86 1.09
N VAL A 237 19.78 7.78 0.94
CA VAL A 237 18.39 7.82 0.47
C VAL A 237 17.52 8.28 1.63
N PHE A 238 16.66 9.26 1.39
CA PHE A 238 15.73 9.72 2.41
C PHE A 238 14.45 8.88 2.38
N ASP A 239 14.04 8.40 3.54
CA ASP A 239 12.77 7.70 3.76
C ASP A 239 11.76 8.67 4.39
N ASP A 240 10.84 9.21 3.59
CA ASP A 240 9.70 10.00 4.06
C ASP A 240 8.39 9.26 3.79
N GLN A 241 7.88 8.58 4.81
CA GLN A 241 6.68 7.76 4.70
C GLN A 241 5.40 8.61 4.73
N TYR A 242 4.88 8.91 3.54
CA TYR A 242 3.54 9.48 3.38
C TYR A 242 2.49 8.39 3.64
N ILE A 243 1.65 8.57 4.66
CA ILE A 243 0.75 7.52 5.19
C ILE A 243 -0.52 7.27 4.34
N CYS A 244 -0.59 7.81 3.13
CA CYS A 244 -1.77 7.72 2.27
C CYS A 244 -1.34 7.60 0.80
N THR A 245 -2.01 6.74 0.04
CA THR A 245 -1.60 6.28 -1.30
C THR A 245 -1.58 7.43 -2.31
N GLY A 246 -2.60 8.28 -2.29
CA GLY A 246 -2.69 9.53 -3.04
C GLY A 246 -1.52 10.47 -2.77
N GLY A 247 -1.08 10.59 -1.53
CA GLY A 247 0.13 11.34 -1.19
C GLY A 247 1.37 10.76 -1.86
N GLN A 248 1.53 9.43 -1.80
CA GLN A 248 2.66 8.73 -2.44
C GLN A 248 2.64 8.90 -3.97
N LEU A 249 1.47 8.80 -4.60
CA LEU A 249 1.30 9.02 -6.03
C LEU A 249 1.59 10.47 -6.40
N ALA A 250 1.13 11.44 -5.61
CA ALA A 250 1.38 12.85 -5.84
C ALA A 250 2.87 13.19 -5.78
N GLU A 251 3.63 12.65 -4.83
CA GLU A 251 5.06 12.89 -4.72
C GLU A 251 5.85 12.27 -5.89
N LEU A 252 5.41 11.14 -6.44
CA LEU A 252 5.93 10.57 -7.69
C LEU A 252 5.58 11.44 -8.91
N ILE A 253 4.34 11.92 -9.03
CA ILE A 253 3.87 12.82 -10.11
C ILE A 253 4.66 14.14 -10.12
N HIS A 254 4.96 14.69 -8.94
CA HIS A 254 5.78 15.89 -8.78
C HIS A 254 7.28 15.64 -9.02
N GLY A 255 7.72 14.38 -9.03
CA GLY A 255 9.13 13.98 -9.14
C GLY A 255 9.96 14.24 -7.89
N ARG A 256 9.31 14.38 -6.73
CA ARG A 256 9.97 14.51 -5.42
C ARG A 256 10.41 13.14 -4.92
N ASP A 257 9.55 12.15 -5.10
CA ASP A 257 9.88 10.75 -4.88
C ASP A 257 10.43 10.10 -6.15
N ARG A 258 11.37 9.18 -5.96
CA ARG A 258 11.99 8.38 -7.03
C ARG A 258 11.42 6.96 -7.08
N PHE A 259 11.00 6.44 -5.93
CA PHE A 259 10.47 5.08 -5.78
C PHE A 259 9.58 4.99 -4.54
N ASN A 260 8.39 4.42 -4.69
CA ASN A 260 7.51 4.08 -3.57
C ASN A 260 7.07 2.62 -3.72
N ALA A 261 6.95 1.89 -2.62
CA ALA A 261 6.35 0.56 -2.61
C ALA A 261 5.49 0.35 -1.38
N ASP A 262 4.30 -0.22 -1.57
CA ASP A 262 3.48 -0.73 -0.48
C ASP A 262 3.32 -2.24 -0.65
N LEU A 263 3.88 -2.98 0.32
CA LEU A 263 4.02 -4.43 0.29
C LEU A 263 3.35 -5.06 1.53
N ARG A 264 2.40 -4.34 2.15
CA ARG A 264 1.79 -4.75 3.41
C ARG A 264 0.97 -6.04 3.25
N CYS A 265 0.25 -6.22 2.14
CA CYS A 265 -0.53 -7.44 1.93
C CYS A 265 0.42 -8.64 1.72
N TRP A 266 1.54 -8.46 1.01
CA TRP A 266 2.62 -9.45 0.91
C TRP A 266 3.22 -9.79 2.28
N ALA A 267 3.43 -8.80 3.15
CA ALA A 267 3.97 -9.03 4.49
C ALA A 267 3.02 -9.86 5.37
N TYR A 268 1.71 -9.57 5.37
CA TYR A 268 0.70 -10.39 6.05
C TYR A 268 0.73 -11.83 5.56
N SER A 269 0.68 -12.03 4.23
CA SER A 269 0.71 -13.36 3.63
C SER A 269 1.99 -14.13 3.96
N THR A 270 3.15 -13.45 3.96
CA THR A 270 4.46 -14.07 4.26
C THR A 270 4.56 -14.49 5.72
N LEU A 271 3.95 -13.73 6.62
CA LEU A 271 3.92 -14.03 8.05
C LEU A 271 2.82 -15.02 8.45
N GLY A 272 1.98 -15.45 7.50
CA GLY A 272 0.90 -16.40 7.75
C GLY A 272 -0.26 -15.82 8.54
N GLU A 273 -0.40 -14.50 8.57
CA GLU A 273 -1.46 -13.80 9.30
C GLU A 273 -2.60 -13.37 8.37
N PRO A 274 -3.83 -13.24 8.88
CA PRO A 274 -4.92 -12.61 8.15
C PRO A 274 -4.51 -11.21 7.68
N GLN A 275 -5.04 -10.80 6.53
CA GLN A 275 -4.85 -9.45 6.01
C GLN A 275 -5.36 -8.43 7.03
N GLY A 276 -4.47 -7.55 7.48
CA GLY A 276 -4.84 -6.33 8.20
C GLY A 276 -4.90 -5.13 7.26
N LEU A 277 -4.74 -3.93 7.82
CA LEU A 277 -4.83 -2.69 7.06
C LEU A 277 -3.71 -2.58 6.01
N CYS A 278 -4.06 -2.83 4.74
CA CYS A 278 -3.20 -2.63 3.58
C CYS A 278 -3.91 -1.78 2.51
N VAL A 279 -3.32 -1.65 1.32
CA VAL A 279 -3.91 -0.87 0.22
C VAL A 279 -5.04 -1.67 -0.41
N HIS A 280 -6.16 -1.01 -0.69
CA HIS A 280 -7.32 -1.55 -1.39
C HIS A 280 -7.49 -0.86 -2.76
N PRO A 281 -8.43 -1.30 -3.61
CA PRO A 281 -8.60 -0.70 -4.94
C PRO A 281 -9.01 0.76 -4.91
N TYR A 282 -9.71 1.24 -3.87
CA TYR A 282 -10.12 2.64 -3.75
C TYR A 282 -8.92 3.57 -3.45
N ASP A 283 -7.93 3.11 -2.68
CA ASP A 283 -6.67 3.83 -2.47
C ASP A 283 -5.89 4.03 -3.78
N LEU A 284 -6.12 3.15 -4.77
CA LEU A 284 -5.50 3.17 -6.10
C LEU A 284 -6.45 3.68 -7.19
N ALA A 285 -7.62 4.22 -6.81
CA ALA A 285 -8.63 4.74 -7.75
C ALA A 285 -8.06 5.77 -8.74
N SER A 286 -7.02 6.50 -8.33
CA SER A 286 -6.38 7.55 -9.12
C SER A 286 -5.06 7.12 -9.80
N VAL A 287 -4.69 5.83 -9.78
CA VAL A 287 -3.39 5.35 -10.31
C VAL A 287 -3.16 5.76 -11.77
N LEU A 288 -4.23 5.83 -12.58
CA LEU A 288 -4.17 6.28 -13.97
C LEU A 288 -3.56 7.68 -14.11
N VAL A 289 -3.74 8.57 -13.14
CA VAL A 289 -3.13 9.91 -13.14
C VAL A 289 -1.61 9.81 -13.11
N ALA A 290 -1.06 8.91 -12.28
CA ALA A 290 0.38 8.69 -12.20
C ALA A 290 0.92 8.05 -13.49
N GLU A 291 0.21 7.04 -14.03
CA GLU A 291 0.57 6.41 -15.31
C GLU A 291 0.62 7.42 -16.46
N GLU A 292 -0.40 8.27 -16.59
CA GLU A 292 -0.47 9.31 -17.63
C GLU A 292 0.49 10.48 -17.39
N ALA A 293 1.03 10.62 -16.16
CA ALA A 293 2.13 11.51 -15.85
C ALA A 293 3.51 10.94 -16.27
N GLY A 294 3.59 9.65 -16.60
CA GLY A 294 4.83 8.94 -16.94
C GLY A 294 5.46 8.17 -15.78
N VAL A 295 4.81 8.11 -14.62
CA VAL A 295 5.20 7.20 -13.53
C VAL A 295 4.87 5.78 -13.95
N ILE A 296 5.74 4.83 -13.64
CA ILE A 296 5.50 3.41 -13.90
C ILE A 296 4.99 2.76 -12.63
N VAL A 297 3.79 2.19 -12.67
CA VAL A 297 3.18 1.48 -11.54
C VAL A 297 2.97 0.01 -11.90
N THR A 298 3.37 -0.89 -11.00
CA THR A 298 3.28 -2.34 -11.19
C THR A 298 2.84 -3.04 -9.89
N ASP A 299 2.51 -4.32 -10.00
CA ASP A 299 2.56 -5.21 -8.84
C ASP A 299 4.03 -5.53 -8.45
N PRO A 300 4.29 -6.21 -7.32
CA PRO A 300 5.66 -6.53 -6.89
C PRO A 300 6.41 -7.49 -7.83
N GLN A 301 5.70 -8.18 -8.74
CA GLN A 301 6.27 -9.05 -9.76
C GLN A 301 6.55 -8.31 -11.08
N GLY A 302 6.34 -6.99 -11.14
CA GLY A 302 6.58 -6.17 -12.32
C GLY A 302 5.47 -6.26 -13.38
N ARG A 303 4.36 -6.94 -13.08
CA ARG A 303 3.19 -7.04 -13.97
C ARG A 303 2.33 -5.77 -13.80
N PRO A 304 1.50 -5.42 -14.80
CA PRO A 304 0.54 -4.33 -14.65
C PRO A 304 -0.35 -4.52 -13.41
N LEU A 305 -0.50 -3.47 -12.62
CA LEU A 305 -1.37 -3.46 -11.45
C LEU A 305 -2.83 -3.48 -11.90
N ASP A 306 -3.58 -4.54 -11.57
CA ASP A 306 -4.93 -4.73 -12.09
C ASP A 306 -5.84 -5.47 -11.10
N GLY A 307 -6.14 -4.84 -9.96
CA GLY A 307 -7.12 -5.34 -8.99
C GLY A 307 -8.58 -5.15 -9.45
N PRO A 308 -9.53 -5.94 -8.93
CA PRO A 308 -10.96 -5.63 -9.06
C PRO A 308 -11.27 -4.29 -8.40
N LEU A 309 -12.26 -3.56 -8.89
CA LEU A 309 -12.80 -2.39 -8.19
C LEU A 309 -13.76 -2.90 -7.11
N ASP A 310 -13.32 -2.85 -5.86
CA ASP A 310 -14.06 -3.16 -4.64
C ASP A 310 -13.43 -2.43 -3.45
N CYS A 311 -13.90 -2.70 -2.24
CA CYS A 311 -13.38 -2.12 -0.99
C CYS A 311 -12.59 -3.11 -0.11
N THR A 312 -12.30 -4.32 -0.58
CA THR A 312 -11.85 -5.41 0.31
C THR A 312 -10.64 -6.18 -0.21
N THR A 313 -10.37 -6.15 -1.52
CA THR A 313 -9.23 -6.85 -2.11
C THR A 313 -7.93 -6.14 -1.73
N GLY A 314 -7.09 -6.78 -0.90
CA GLY A 314 -5.75 -6.26 -0.63
C GLY A 314 -4.87 -6.25 -1.88
N LEU A 315 -4.17 -5.15 -2.11
CA LEU A 315 -3.24 -4.95 -3.21
C LEU A 315 -1.86 -4.53 -2.69
N ASP A 316 -0.81 -5.10 -3.30
CA ASP A 316 0.55 -4.59 -3.19
C ASP A 316 0.89 -3.84 -4.48
N TRP A 317 1.63 -2.74 -4.38
CA TRP A 317 2.01 -1.94 -5.54
C TRP A 317 3.41 -1.36 -5.42
N VAL A 318 4.00 -1.07 -6.57
CA VAL A 318 5.33 -0.48 -6.70
C VAL A 318 5.29 0.63 -7.75
N GLY A 319 5.76 1.81 -7.37
CA GLY A 319 5.87 2.99 -8.22
C GLY A 319 7.32 3.37 -8.48
N TYR A 320 7.65 3.57 -9.75
CA TYR A 320 8.95 4.08 -10.21
C TYR A 320 8.75 5.39 -10.94
N ALA A 321 9.50 6.43 -10.56
CA ALA A 321 9.37 7.73 -11.20
C ALA A 321 9.73 7.71 -12.70
N ASN A 322 10.57 6.77 -13.14
CA ASN A 322 10.93 6.58 -14.55
C ASN A 322 11.45 5.16 -14.86
N ALA A 323 11.66 4.86 -16.14
CA ALA A 323 12.10 3.55 -16.63
C ALA A 323 13.51 3.13 -16.17
N GLN A 324 14.45 4.07 -16.03
CA GLN A 324 15.81 3.75 -15.57
C GLN A 324 15.80 3.28 -14.11
N LEU A 325 15.01 3.96 -13.27
CA LEU A 325 14.81 3.56 -11.88
C LEU A 325 14.10 2.21 -11.76
N ARG A 326 13.15 1.92 -12.66
CA ARG A 326 12.53 0.58 -12.73
C ARG A 326 13.54 -0.50 -13.07
N GLU A 327 14.32 -0.31 -14.13
CA GLU A 327 15.35 -1.27 -14.57
C GLU A 327 16.39 -1.54 -13.47
N LEU A 328 16.75 -0.51 -12.70
CA LEU A 328 17.64 -0.63 -11.55
C LEU A 328 17.01 -1.37 -10.37
N THR A 329 15.74 -1.10 -10.07
CA THR A 329 15.10 -1.44 -8.78
C THR A 329 14.30 -2.73 -8.81
N GLU A 330 13.49 -2.95 -9.85
CA GLU A 330 12.57 -4.08 -9.95
C GLU A 330 13.24 -5.45 -9.71
N PRO A 331 14.32 -5.83 -10.42
CA PRO A 331 14.96 -7.13 -10.18
C PRO A 331 15.57 -7.26 -8.78
N LYS A 332 16.02 -6.16 -8.18
CA LYS A 332 16.61 -6.14 -6.83
C LYS A 332 15.54 -6.26 -5.74
N LEU A 333 14.39 -5.62 -5.94
CA LEU A 333 13.23 -5.76 -5.07
C LEU A 333 12.72 -7.21 -5.11
N GLN A 334 12.56 -7.79 -6.29
CA GLN A 334 12.14 -9.18 -6.43
C GLN A 334 13.11 -10.17 -5.75
N ALA A 335 14.42 -9.93 -5.89
CA ALA A 335 15.42 -10.73 -5.18
C ALA A 335 15.34 -10.56 -3.64
N ALA A 336 15.12 -9.33 -3.15
CA ALA A 336 14.94 -9.05 -1.73
C ALA A 336 13.69 -9.74 -1.17
N LEU A 337 12.57 -9.67 -1.89
CA LEU A 337 11.32 -10.37 -1.54
C LEU A 337 11.54 -11.88 -1.49
N ALA A 338 12.14 -12.47 -2.53
CA ALA A 338 12.41 -13.90 -2.59
C ALA A 338 13.27 -14.37 -1.39
N ALA A 339 14.30 -13.60 -1.05
CA ALA A 339 15.17 -13.89 0.10
C ALA A 339 14.42 -13.84 1.45
N CYS A 340 13.32 -13.07 1.54
CA CYS A 340 12.49 -12.92 2.73
C CYS A 340 11.27 -13.87 2.75
N THR A 341 10.93 -14.52 1.64
CA THR A 341 9.84 -15.52 1.57
C THR A 341 10.28 -16.97 1.80
N GLY A 342 11.58 -17.24 1.89
CA GLY A 342 12.08 -18.62 2.02
C GLY A 342 11.72 -19.27 3.36
N PRO A 343 11.70 -20.62 3.45
CA PRO A 343 11.51 -21.36 4.72
C PRO A 343 12.47 -20.93 5.85
N ALA A 344 13.62 -20.36 5.49
CA ALA A 344 14.58 -19.73 6.41
C ALA A 344 14.01 -18.50 7.16
N ALA A 345 13.14 -17.71 6.52
CA ALA A 345 12.51 -16.54 7.13
C ALA A 345 11.43 -16.93 8.16
N ALA A 346 10.68 -18.01 7.89
CA ALA A 346 9.74 -18.61 8.85
C ALA A 346 10.43 -19.25 10.07
N LEU A 347 11.76 -19.42 10.00
CA LEU A 347 12.61 -20.02 11.04
C LEU A 347 13.46 -18.99 11.78
N ARG A 348 13.34 -17.70 11.42
CA ARG A 348 13.85 -16.60 12.24
C ARG A 348 12.80 -16.28 13.29
N LEU A 349 13.11 -16.59 14.54
CA LEU A 349 12.32 -16.11 15.66
C LEU A 349 12.38 -14.58 15.65
N ASP A 350 11.22 -13.92 15.57
CA ASP A 350 11.09 -12.48 15.81
C ASP A 350 11.28 -12.26 17.31
N CYS A 351 12.54 -12.23 17.73
CA CYS A 351 12.94 -12.19 19.12
C CYS A 351 13.08 -10.70 19.52
N GLY A 352 11.98 -10.15 20.04
CA GLY A 352 11.90 -8.78 20.52
C GLY A 352 12.49 -8.62 21.92
N SER A 353 13.51 -7.76 22.05
CA SER A 353 14.02 -7.03 23.24
C SER A 353 14.14 -7.70 24.63
N SER A 354 13.83 -8.99 24.80
CA SER A 354 14.02 -9.77 26.04
C SER A 354 15.10 -10.87 25.92
N ASP A 355 15.87 -10.87 24.82
CA ASP A 355 16.72 -11.97 24.35
C ASP A 355 18.15 -12.06 24.89
N GLN A 356 18.35 -11.88 26.19
CA GLN A 356 19.49 -12.54 26.84
C GLN A 356 19.09 -13.85 27.49
N GLU A 357 17.83 -13.98 27.91
CA GLU A 357 17.36 -15.15 28.63
C GLU A 357 17.03 -16.30 27.68
N ALA A 358 16.33 -16.04 26.57
CA ALA A 358 16.03 -17.06 25.55
C ALA A 358 17.28 -17.59 24.85
N LEU A 359 18.18 -16.70 24.40
CA LEU A 359 19.50 -17.09 23.87
C LEU A 359 20.30 -17.85 24.95
N GLY A 360 20.27 -17.40 26.20
CA GLY A 360 20.88 -18.10 27.32
C GLY A 360 20.30 -19.50 27.55
N HIS A 361 18.99 -19.68 27.40
CA HIS A 361 18.30 -20.97 27.51
C HIS A 361 18.67 -21.90 26.36
N ALA A 362 18.65 -21.40 25.12
CA ALA A 362 19.06 -22.13 23.93
C ALA A 362 20.53 -22.57 24.03
N VAL A 363 21.45 -21.64 24.30
CA VAL A 363 22.89 -21.94 24.48
C VAL A 363 23.09 -22.95 25.61
N ARG A 364 22.38 -22.84 26.74
CA ARG A 364 22.45 -23.84 27.82
C ARG A 364 21.91 -25.21 27.39
N ALA A 365 20.84 -25.26 26.60
CA ALA A 365 20.27 -26.50 26.09
C ALA A 365 21.23 -27.18 25.11
N PHE A 366 21.76 -26.45 24.12
CA PHE A 366 22.69 -27.00 23.15
C PHE A 366 24.05 -27.38 23.77
N ARG A 367 24.55 -26.63 24.76
CA ARG A 367 25.73 -27.03 25.54
C ARG A 367 25.54 -28.33 26.32
N LYS A 368 24.31 -28.65 26.75
CA LYS A 368 24.01 -29.94 27.38
C LYS A 368 24.05 -31.09 26.36
N LEU A 369 23.78 -30.81 25.09
CA LEU A 369 23.86 -31.78 24.00
C LEU A 369 25.30 -31.96 23.51
N ASP A 370 26.13 -30.92 23.60
CA ASP A 370 27.58 -30.99 23.36
C ASP A 370 28.35 -31.39 24.63
N ALA A 371 28.28 -32.67 24.98
CA ALA A 371 29.00 -33.23 26.12
C ALA A 371 30.54 -33.08 26.01
N SER A 372 31.06 -32.84 24.80
CA SER A 372 32.48 -32.73 24.50
C SER A 372 33.03 -31.30 24.59
N GLY A 373 32.17 -30.29 24.58
CA GLY A 373 32.55 -28.88 24.44
C GLY A 373 33.17 -28.53 23.10
N SER A 374 32.93 -29.33 22.06
CA SER A 374 33.55 -29.18 20.73
C SER A 374 32.89 -28.11 19.87
N GLY A 375 31.71 -27.62 20.27
CA GLY A 375 30.86 -26.75 19.45
C GLY A 375 30.03 -27.52 18.42
N LEU A 376 30.12 -28.85 18.40
CA LEU A 376 29.42 -29.72 17.45
C LEU A 376 28.36 -30.57 18.15
N VAL A 377 27.17 -30.66 17.55
CA VAL A 377 26.06 -31.49 18.04
C VAL A 377 25.57 -32.38 16.91
N LYS A 378 25.21 -33.62 17.23
CA LYS A 378 24.66 -34.55 16.24
C LYS A 378 23.37 -33.98 15.63
N ARG A 379 23.27 -34.07 14.31
CA ARG A 379 22.11 -33.59 13.53
C ARG A 379 20.77 -34.04 14.12
N GLU A 380 20.65 -35.31 14.48
CA GLU A 380 19.43 -35.90 15.06
C GLU A 380 19.02 -35.24 16.39
N MET A 381 19.99 -34.97 17.27
CA MET A 381 19.76 -34.31 18.56
C MET A 381 19.38 -32.84 18.38
N LEU A 382 19.86 -32.23 17.30
CA LEU A 382 19.54 -30.86 16.94
C LEU A 382 18.08 -30.72 16.49
N VAL A 383 17.55 -31.71 15.75
CA VAL A 383 16.12 -31.72 15.34
C VAL A 383 15.21 -31.68 16.57
N ASP A 384 15.48 -32.53 17.57
CA ASP A 384 14.69 -32.57 18.81
C ASP A 384 14.79 -31.28 19.62
N ALA A 385 16.00 -30.72 19.72
CA ALA A 385 16.24 -29.46 20.42
C ALA A 385 15.54 -28.27 19.74
N MET A 386 15.57 -28.26 18.42
CA MET A 386 14.91 -27.25 17.60
C MET A 386 13.39 -27.40 17.65
N ALA A 387 12.87 -28.62 17.65
CA ALA A 387 11.44 -28.86 17.88
C ALA A 387 10.95 -28.23 19.18
N HIS A 388 11.75 -28.31 20.25
CA HIS A 388 11.46 -27.63 21.50
C HIS A 388 11.57 -26.10 21.43
N LEU A 389 12.61 -25.57 20.76
CA LEU A 389 12.82 -24.13 20.62
C LEU A 389 11.72 -23.45 19.78
N PHE A 390 11.23 -24.16 18.76
CA PHE A 390 10.22 -23.68 17.83
C PHE A 390 8.80 -24.16 18.17
N THR A 391 8.57 -24.86 19.29
CA THR A 391 7.23 -25.43 19.62
C THR A 391 6.10 -24.40 19.55
N ALA A 392 6.37 -23.14 19.90
CA ALA A 392 5.38 -22.05 19.88
C ALA A 392 5.05 -21.54 18.46
N THR A 393 5.99 -21.62 17.53
CA THR A 393 5.86 -21.09 16.16
C THR A 393 5.70 -22.20 15.11
N ARG A 394 6.07 -23.44 15.44
CA ARG A 394 6.04 -24.60 14.56
C ARG A 394 5.95 -25.90 15.37
N PRO A 395 4.73 -26.39 15.68
CA PRO A 395 4.53 -27.56 16.56
C PRO A 395 5.04 -28.89 15.97
N CYS A 396 5.46 -28.92 14.70
CA CYS A 396 5.92 -30.11 13.97
C CYS A 396 7.27 -29.87 13.27
N PHE A 397 8.30 -29.44 13.99
CA PHE A 397 9.64 -29.25 13.41
C PHE A 397 10.24 -30.60 12.96
N THR A 398 10.71 -30.67 11.71
CA THR A 398 11.20 -31.91 11.09
C THR A 398 12.69 -31.86 10.74
N SER A 399 13.22 -33.00 10.33
CA SER A 399 14.58 -33.12 9.81
C SER A 399 14.80 -32.39 8.48
N GLU A 400 13.75 -32.24 7.68
CA GLU A 400 13.75 -31.48 6.42
C GLU A 400 13.81 -29.97 6.69
N ASP A 401 13.11 -29.52 7.74
CA ASP A 401 13.17 -28.14 8.21
C ASP A 401 14.59 -27.77 8.66
N LEU A 402 15.25 -28.66 9.41
CA LEU A 402 16.64 -28.44 9.79
C LEU A 402 17.56 -28.33 8.58
N GLY A 403 17.46 -29.23 7.61
CA GLY A 403 18.27 -29.19 6.39
C GLY A 403 18.11 -27.86 5.63
N THR A 404 16.88 -27.36 5.60
CA THR A 404 16.53 -26.08 4.97
C THR A 404 17.16 -24.88 5.70
N ILE A 405 17.18 -24.90 7.04
CA ILE A 405 17.85 -23.86 7.84
C ILE A 405 19.35 -23.88 7.61
N LEU A 406 19.96 -25.08 7.63
CA LEU A 406 21.41 -25.22 7.48
C LEU A 406 21.87 -24.72 6.12
N GLN A 407 21.12 -25.05 5.06
CA GLN A 407 21.35 -24.53 3.73
C GLN A 407 21.28 -23.00 3.69
N ALA A 408 20.26 -22.40 4.32
CA ALA A 408 20.10 -20.95 4.37
C ALA A 408 21.16 -20.25 5.24
N ALA A 409 21.67 -20.92 6.26
CA ALA A 409 22.73 -20.44 7.14
C ALA A 409 24.14 -20.62 6.54
N GLY A 410 24.28 -21.30 5.39
CA GLY A 410 25.57 -21.67 4.82
C GLY A 410 26.35 -22.65 5.70
N ILE A 411 25.64 -23.44 6.52
CA ILE A 411 26.23 -24.45 7.40
C ILE A 411 26.11 -25.81 6.68
N PRO A 412 27.21 -26.57 6.52
CA PRO A 412 27.14 -27.91 5.94
C PRO A 412 26.17 -28.81 6.72
N ASP A 413 25.30 -29.54 6.01
CA ASP A 413 24.38 -30.51 6.61
C ASP A 413 25.09 -31.83 6.92
N ASP A 414 26.11 -31.75 7.77
CA ASP A 414 26.93 -32.86 8.21
C ASP A 414 26.29 -33.63 9.38
N PRO A 415 26.70 -34.89 9.64
CA PRO A 415 26.24 -35.63 10.82
C PRO A 415 26.45 -34.92 12.15
N ASN A 416 27.44 -34.01 12.21
CA ASN A 416 27.73 -33.15 13.35
C ASN A 416 27.70 -31.68 12.92
N ILE A 417 26.78 -30.91 13.48
CA ILE A 417 26.48 -29.54 13.11
C ILE A 417 27.14 -28.56 14.08
N ASP A 418 27.76 -27.50 13.54
CA ASP A 418 28.22 -26.34 14.30
C ASP A 418 27.01 -25.52 14.79
N TYR A 419 26.52 -25.89 15.98
CA TYR A 419 25.32 -25.27 16.54
C TYR A 419 25.56 -23.83 16.97
N MET A 420 26.82 -23.41 17.18
CA MET A 420 27.15 -22.04 17.54
C MET A 420 26.96 -21.10 16.35
N LYS A 421 27.40 -21.51 15.15
CA LYS A 421 27.06 -20.79 13.91
C LYS A 421 25.56 -20.77 13.65
N LEU A 422 24.88 -21.88 13.95
CA LEU A 422 23.43 -21.96 13.80
C LEU A 422 22.71 -20.99 14.74
N LEU A 423 23.07 -20.95 16.03
CA LEU A 423 22.51 -20.01 17.00
C LEU A 423 22.82 -18.56 16.63
N HIS A 424 24.04 -18.28 16.17
CA HIS A 424 24.42 -16.95 15.68
C HIS A 424 23.54 -16.50 14.51
N TRP A 425 23.26 -17.40 13.57
CA TRP A 425 22.38 -17.14 12.44
C TRP A 425 20.91 -16.97 12.85
N ILE A 426 20.41 -17.77 13.79
CA ILE A 426 19.02 -17.70 14.28
C ILE A 426 18.76 -16.40 15.05
N PHE A 427 19.70 -15.99 15.93
CA PHE A 427 19.51 -14.87 16.88
C PHE A 427 20.25 -13.59 16.49
N GLY A 428 20.99 -13.59 15.39
CA GLY A 428 21.69 -12.42 14.85
C GLY A 428 22.78 -11.83 15.76
N LYS A 429 23.38 -12.63 16.65
CA LYS A 429 24.38 -12.18 17.65
C LYS A 429 25.57 -13.08 17.77
#